data_AF-A0A2E9JUE1-F1
#
_entry.id   AF-A0A2E9JUE1-F1
#
_cell.length_a   1.000
_cell.length_b   1.000
_cell.length_c   1.000
_cell.angle_alpha   90.00
_cell.angle_beta   90.00
_cell.angle_gamma   90.00
#
_symmetry.space_group_name_H-M   'P 1'
#
loop_
_entity.id
_entity.type
_entity.pdbx_description
1 polymer ?
#
loop_
_entity_poly.entity_id
_entity_poly.type
_entity_poly.pdbx_seq_one_letter_code
_entity_poly.pdbx_strand_id
1 'polypeptide(L)'
;MISTVQAQSDTDINAPLQDTSKIVLAQAKAHNGNNGDPPSVLYQKNCAACHQADGQGRPNVIPPLAGSDFIRNDPWVLVEATLVGLSDPLTVSD
;
A
#
# COMPACT_ATOMS: atom_id res chain seq x y z
N MET A 1 21.73 0.33 31.78
CA MET A 1 20.42 0.68 31.20
C MET A 1 20.70 1.09 29.77
N ILE A 2 20.30 0.26 28.80
CA ILE A 2 20.85 0.28 27.44
C ILE A 2 20.03 1.19 26.52
N SER A 3 20.78 2.04 25.81
CA SER A 3 20.55 2.78 24.56
C SER A 3 19.36 3.73 24.43
N THR A 4 19.71 5.02 24.46
CA THR A 4 19.05 6.10 23.71
C THR A 4 19.13 5.81 22.21
N VAL A 5 18.00 5.81 21.50
CA VAL A 5 17.96 5.83 20.03
C VAL A 5 17.56 7.23 19.58
N GLN A 6 18.47 7.94 18.92
CA GLN A 6 18.11 9.05 18.03
C GLN A 6 18.02 8.49 16.62
N ALA A 7 16.81 8.46 16.06
CA ALA A 7 16.62 8.38 14.61
C ALA A 7 16.54 9.82 14.12
N GLN A 8 17.67 10.40 13.72
CA GLN A 8 17.64 11.66 12.99
C GLN A 8 17.13 11.42 11.58
N SER A 9 16.25 12.33 11.19
CA SER A 9 15.56 12.45 9.91
C SER A 9 16.53 12.77 8.78
N ASP A 10 16.77 11.81 7.89
CA ASP A 10 17.49 12.04 6.63
C ASP A 10 16.53 11.92 5.42
N THR A 11 15.37 12.58 5.48
CA THR A 11 14.52 12.73 4.30
C THR A 11 14.42 14.22 3.96
N ASP A 12 15.41 14.71 3.22
CA ASP A 12 15.30 15.98 2.53
C ASP A 12 14.22 15.84 1.43
N ILE A 13 13.05 16.42 1.67
CA ILE A 13 11.91 16.41 0.74
C ILE A 13 12.18 17.17 -0.57
N ASN A 14 13.31 17.89 -0.67
CA ASN A 14 13.72 18.63 -1.86
C ASN A 14 14.89 17.97 -2.61
N ALA A 15 15.38 16.82 -2.17
CA ALA A 15 16.40 16.08 -2.92
C ALA A 15 15.82 15.61 -4.26
N PRO A 16 16.53 15.78 -5.41
CA PRO A 16 16.06 15.31 -6.70
C PRO A 16 15.79 13.81 -6.63
N LEU A 17 14.52 13.43 -6.74
CA LEU A 17 13.99 12.07 -6.72
C LEU A 17 14.45 11.30 -7.97
N GLN A 18 15.72 10.97 -8.07
CA GLN A 18 16.30 10.24 -9.21
C GLN A 18 16.18 8.71 -9.05
N ASP A 19 15.74 8.22 -7.88
CA ASP A 19 15.50 6.79 -7.61
C ASP A 19 14.54 6.61 -6.42
N THR A 20 13.28 7.02 -6.62
CA THR A 20 12.21 6.87 -5.62
C THR A 20 11.97 5.41 -5.24
N SER A 21 12.24 4.47 -6.14
CA SER A 21 12.07 3.04 -5.87
C SER A 21 12.99 2.54 -4.77
N LYS A 22 14.23 3.03 -4.68
CA LYS A 22 15.13 2.71 -3.55
C LYS A 22 14.72 3.37 -2.25
N ILE A 23 14.22 4.62 -2.31
CA ILE A 23 13.71 5.32 -1.13
C ILE A 23 12.47 4.61 -0.58
N VAL A 24 11.51 4.27 -1.45
CA VAL A 24 10.31 3.53 -1.06
C VAL A 24 10.66 2.14 -0.55
N LEU A 25 11.64 1.44 -1.14
CA LEU A 25 12.08 0.13 -0.66
C LEU A 25 12.82 0.22 0.69
N ALA A 26 13.63 1.26 0.90
CA ALA A 26 14.32 1.51 2.16
C ALA A 26 13.32 1.93 3.26
N GLN A 27 12.34 2.77 2.93
CA GLN A 27 11.23 3.15 3.82
C GLN A 27 10.35 1.95 4.13
N ALA A 28 9.98 1.12 3.15
CA ALA A 28 9.20 -0.10 3.38
C ALA A 28 9.93 -1.07 4.33
N LYS A 29 11.27 -1.19 4.21
CA LYS A 29 12.09 -1.96 5.15
C LYS A 29 12.14 -1.32 6.54
N ALA A 30 12.18 0.01 6.64
CA ALA A 30 12.16 0.74 7.91
C ALA A 30 10.78 0.72 8.59
N HIS A 31 9.68 0.76 7.82
CA HIS A 31 8.30 0.66 8.30
C HIS A 31 7.90 -0.79 8.64
N ASN A 32 8.64 -1.79 8.12
CA ASN A 32 8.52 -3.20 8.56
C ASN A 32 9.11 -3.42 9.98
N GLY A 33 9.66 -2.38 10.61
CA GLY A 33 10.00 -2.33 12.03
C GLY A 33 8.78 -2.10 12.91
N ASN A 34 8.03 -3.17 13.18
CA ASN A 34 7.42 -3.51 14.47
C ASN A 34 6.68 -2.44 15.34
N ASN A 35 5.99 -1.45 14.78
CA ASN A 35 5.09 -0.55 15.55
C ASN A 35 3.67 -0.33 14.94
N GLY A 36 3.22 -1.15 13.98
CA GLY A 36 1.91 -1.03 13.33
C GLY A 36 1.09 -2.33 13.34
N ASP A 37 -0.23 -2.21 13.10
CA ASP A 37 -1.13 -3.35 12.91
C ASP A 37 -0.60 -4.28 11.78
N PRO A 38 -0.72 -5.61 11.91
CA PRO A 38 -0.38 -6.54 10.82
C PRO A 38 -1.15 -6.20 9.52
N PRO A 39 -0.60 -6.52 8.33
CA PRO A 39 -1.28 -6.22 7.05
C PRO A 39 -2.71 -6.75 6.95
N SER A 40 -2.98 -7.94 7.51
CA SER A 40 -4.33 -8.50 7.56
C SER A 40 -5.29 -7.67 8.42
N VAL A 41 -4.81 -7.12 9.53
CA VAL A 41 -5.60 -6.25 10.42
C VAL A 41 -5.86 -4.90 9.75
N LEU A 42 -4.86 -4.33 9.08
CA LEU A 42 -5.03 -3.11 8.28
C LEU A 42 -6.06 -3.31 7.16
N TYR A 43 -6.01 -4.44 6.46
CA TYR A 43 -7.00 -4.78 5.44
C TYR A 43 -8.42 -4.84 6.01
N GLN A 44 -8.59 -5.54 7.14
CA GLN A 44 -9.90 -5.65 7.78
C GLN A 44 -10.44 -4.30 8.26
N LYS A 45 -9.57 -3.43 8.79
CA LYS A 45 -9.95 -2.11 9.30
C LYS A 45 -10.31 -1.11 8.19
N ASN A 46 -9.62 -1.16 7.06
CA ASN A 46 -9.67 -0.07 6.07
C ASN A 46 -10.28 -0.48 4.72
N CYS A 47 -10.17 -1.76 4.33
CA CYS A 47 -10.46 -2.20 2.97
C CYS A 47 -11.69 -3.12 2.92
N ALA A 48 -11.81 -4.03 3.89
CA ALA A 48 -12.81 -5.09 3.89
C ALA A 48 -14.26 -4.59 3.91
N ALA A 49 -14.51 -3.38 4.41
CA ALA A 49 -15.85 -2.78 4.40
C ALA A 49 -16.45 -2.68 2.98
N CYS A 50 -15.58 -2.45 1.98
CA CYS A 50 -15.99 -2.40 0.58
C CYS A 50 -15.58 -3.67 -0.17
N HIS A 51 -14.31 -4.06 -0.06
CA HIS A 51 -13.72 -5.18 -0.82
C HIS A 51 -14.03 -6.56 -0.25
N GLN A 52 -14.86 -6.63 0.80
CA GLN A 52 -15.20 -7.86 1.54
C GLN A 52 -14.02 -8.46 2.30
N ALA A 53 -14.32 -9.34 3.25
CA ALA A 53 -13.30 -9.98 4.09
C ALA A 53 -12.35 -10.90 3.29
N ASP A 54 -12.83 -11.47 2.19
CA ASP A 54 -12.09 -12.36 1.29
C ASP A 54 -11.48 -11.64 0.08
N GLY A 55 -11.74 -10.34 -0.09
CA GLY A 55 -11.21 -9.57 -1.21
C GLY A 55 -11.97 -9.72 -2.52
N GLN A 56 -13.13 -10.38 -2.53
CA GLN A 56 -13.92 -10.59 -3.76
C GLN A 56 -14.69 -9.33 -4.20
N GLY A 57 -14.77 -8.30 -3.37
CA GLY A 57 -15.52 -7.09 -3.69
C GLY A 57 -17.01 -7.34 -3.92
N ARG A 58 -17.61 -6.56 -4.81
CA ARG A 58 -19.03 -6.65 -5.19
C ARG A 58 -19.14 -6.48 -6.70
N PRO A 59 -19.65 -7.49 -7.44
CA PRO A 59 -19.76 -7.42 -8.89
C PRO A 59 -20.40 -6.11 -9.38
N ASN A 60 -19.76 -5.48 -10.36
CA ASN A 60 -20.18 -4.21 -10.99
C ASN A 60 -20.19 -2.97 -10.08
N VAL A 61 -19.72 -3.04 -8.82
CA VAL A 61 -19.72 -1.90 -7.89
C VAL A 61 -18.37 -1.70 -7.23
N ILE A 62 -17.80 -2.75 -6.64
CA ILE A 62 -16.50 -2.71 -5.97
C ILE A 62 -15.62 -3.79 -6.59
N PRO A 63 -14.47 -3.44 -7.18
CA PRO A 63 -13.62 -4.41 -7.87
C PRO A 63 -13.01 -5.43 -6.89
N PRO A 64 -12.75 -6.66 -7.33
CA PRO A 64 -12.02 -7.65 -6.53
C PRO A 64 -10.54 -7.26 -6.40
N LEU A 65 -9.98 -7.54 -5.23
CA LEU A 65 -8.55 -7.47 -4.95
C LEU A 65 -7.92 -8.86 -4.93
N ALA A 66 -8.67 -9.86 -4.46
CA ALA A 66 -8.26 -11.25 -4.52
C ALA A 66 -8.20 -11.72 -5.97
N GLY A 67 -7.09 -12.35 -6.36
CA GLY A 67 -6.91 -12.87 -7.72
C GLY A 67 -6.82 -11.82 -8.83
N SER A 68 -6.88 -10.52 -8.52
CA SER A 68 -6.94 -9.46 -9.52
C SER A 68 -5.69 -9.41 -10.40
N ASP A 69 -5.85 -9.65 -11.70
CA ASP A 69 -4.77 -9.52 -12.68
C ASP A 69 -4.29 -8.07 -12.83
N PHE A 70 -5.18 -7.10 -12.56
CA PHE A 70 -4.84 -5.68 -12.54
C PHE A 70 -3.76 -5.37 -11.50
N ILE A 71 -3.88 -5.96 -10.30
CA ILE A 71 -2.86 -5.84 -9.23
C ILE A 71 -1.63 -6.68 -9.54
N ARG A 72 -1.84 -7.90 -10.05
CA ARG A 72 -0.74 -8.86 -10.26
C ARG A 72 0.24 -8.41 -11.35
N ASN A 73 -0.28 -7.78 -12.40
CA ASN A 73 0.51 -7.28 -13.51
C ASN A 73 1.27 -5.99 -13.14
N ASP A 74 0.70 -5.17 -12.24
CA ASP A 74 1.37 -3.99 -11.71
C ASP A 74 1.00 -3.71 -10.23
N PRO A 75 1.80 -4.21 -9.27
CA PRO A 75 1.52 -3.99 -7.85
C PRO A 75 1.57 -2.52 -7.41
N TRP A 76 2.23 -1.63 -8.18
CA TRP A 76 2.31 -0.21 -7.85
C TRP A 76 0.96 0.48 -7.93
N VAL A 77 0.03 -0.08 -8.70
CA VAL A 77 -1.32 0.46 -8.84
C VAL A 77 -2.06 0.53 -7.50
N LEU A 78 -1.75 -0.36 -6.55
CA LEU A 78 -2.33 -0.30 -5.21
C LEU A 78 -1.82 0.88 -4.40
N VAL A 79 -0.54 1.22 -4.55
CA VAL A 79 0.08 2.35 -3.86
C VAL A 79 -0.51 3.65 -4.41
N GLU A 80 -0.57 3.77 -5.72
CA GLU A 80 -1.17 4.94 -6.38
C GLU A 80 -2.66 5.09 -6.03
N ALA A 81 -3.45 4.03 -6.20
CA ALA A 81 -4.88 4.05 -5.88
C ALA A 81 -5.17 4.46 -4.43
N THR A 82 -4.31 4.05 -3.49
CA THR A 82 -4.47 4.41 -2.06
C THR A 82 -4.11 5.86 -1.79
N LEU A 83 -3.09 6.40 -2.49
CA LEU A 83 -2.58 7.75 -2.26
C LEU A 83 -3.40 8.83 -2.96
N VAL A 84 -3.84 8.57 -4.19
CA VAL A 84 -4.50 9.59 -5.04
C VAL A 84 -5.88 9.18 -5.55
N GLY A 85 -6.31 7.95 -5.31
CA GLY A 85 -7.58 7.41 -5.82
C GLY A 85 -7.49 6.96 -7.29
N LEU A 86 -8.55 6.30 -7.76
CA LEU A 86 -8.74 5.93 -9.17
C LEU A 86 -10.08 6.47 -9.64
N SER A 87 -10.10 7.14 -10.79
CA SER A 87 -11.30 7.82 -11.31
C SER A 87 -11.71 7.35 -12.71
N ASP A 88 -10.77 6.80 -13.46
CA ASP A 88 -11.00 6.40 -14.84
C ASP A 88 -11.67 5.02 -14.93
N PRO A 89 -12.33 4.69 -16.06
CA PRO A 89 -12.91 3.37 -16.26
C PRO A 89 -11.83 2.28 -16.13
N LEU A 90 -12.00 1.40 -15.15
CA LEU A 90 -11.10 0.28 -14.90
C LEU A 90 -11.70 -1.01 -15.49
N THR A 91 -10.87 -1.78 -16.18
CA THR A 91 -11.17 -3.17 -16.52
C THR A 91 -10.42 -4.06 -15.55
N VAL A 92 -11.16 -4.78 -14.73
CA VAL A 92 -10.64 -5.80 -13.82
C VAL A 92 -11.38 -7.11 -14.07
N SER A 93 -10.68 -8.22 -13.97
CA SER A 93 -11.29 -9.55 -14.04
C SER A 93 -11.79 -9.97 -12.67
N ASP A 94 -12.91 -10.70 -12.65
CA ASP A 94 -13.46 -11.37 -11.47
C ASP A 94 -12.66 -12.62 -11.07
#